data_AF-A0A6L8HZB7-F1
#
_entry.id   AF-A0A6L8HZB7-F1
#
_cell.length_a   1.000
_cell.length_b   1.000
_cell.length_c   1.000
_cell.angle_alpha   90.00
_cell.angle_beta   90.00
_cell.angle_gamma   90.00
#
_symmetry.space_group_name_H-M   'P 1'
#
loop_
_entity.id
_entity.type
_entity.pdbx_description
1 polymer ?
#
loop_
_entity_poly.entity_id
_entity_poly.type
_entity_poly.pdbx_seq_one_letter_code
_entity_poly.pdbx_strand_id
1 'polypeptide(L)'
;MYVARLASLYDVSYNLFCSRALQIPLTDRDALSLTDPSDEVLERLSTGVGVPVEDLRALRPGAIWCRLMAEINALVETEEGRKAFEAWFVRAT
;
A
#
# COMPACT_ATOMS: atom_id res chain seq x y z
N MET A 1 -8.20 2.43 -1.12
CA MET A 1 -7.36 1.75 -0.12
C MET A 1 -7.35 0.25 -0.35
N TYR A 2 -6.21 -0.41 -0.15
CA TYR A 2 -6.08 -1.86 -0.39
C TYR A 2 -6.90 -2.69 0.62
N VAL A 3 -7.03 -2.27 1.88
CA VAL A 3 -7.82 -2.98 2.91
C VAL A 3 -9.31 -3.01 2.57
N ALA A 4 -9.85 -1.95 1.96
CA ALA A 4 -11.21 -1.96 1.45
C ALA A 4 -11.40 -2.98 0.31
N ARG A 5 -10.38 -3.16 -0.54
CA ARG A 5 -10.38 -4.22 -1.57
C ARG A 5 -10.30 -5.61 -0.95
N LEU A 6 -9.48 -5.81 0.08
CA LEU A 6 -9.45 -7.06 0.84
C LEU A 6 -10.83 -7.36 1.44
N ALA A 7 -11.43 -6.41 2.16
CA ALA A 7 -12.78 -6.58 2.72
C ALA A 7 -13.82 -6.98 1.65
N SER A 8 -13.76 -6.37 0.45
CA SER A 8 -14.64 -6.75 -0.66
C SER A 8 -14.37 -8.15 -1.23
N LEU A 9 -13.11 -8.62 -1.23
CA LEU A 9 -12.77 -9.99 -1.69
C LEU A 9 -13.33 -11.06 -0.75
N TYR A 10 -13.48 -10.74 0.53
CA TYR A 10 -14.06 -11.64 1.53
C TYR A 10 -15.56 -11.40 1.76
N ASP A 11 -16.21 -10.52 0.98
CA ASP A 11 -17.63 -10.14 1.12
C ASP A 11 -18.01 -9.64 2.53
N VAL A 12 -17.07 -8.96 3.20
CA VAL A 12 -17.27 -8.37 4.53
C VAL A 12 -17.28 -6.85 4.44
N SER A 13 -18.17 -6.20 5.17
CA SER A 13 -18.15 -4.72 5.23
C SER A 13 -16.85 -4.22 5.85
N TYR A 14 -16.32 -3.11 5.31
CA TYR A 14 -15.06 -2.53 5.77
C TYR A 14 -15.01 -2.30 7.29
N ASN A 15 -16.09 -1.77 7.87
CA ASN A 15 -16.18 -1.51 9.31
C ASN A 15 -16.21 -2.82 10.12
N LEU A 16 -16.92 -3.84 9.64
CA LEU A 16 -16.97 -5.14 10.32
C LEU A 16 -15.60 -5.83 10.23
N PHE A 17 -14.93 -5.71 9.10
CA PHE A 17 -13.57 -6.22 8.91
C PHE A 17 -12.58 -5.54 9.86
N CYS A 18 -12.57 -4.20 9.92
CA CYS A 18 -11.67 -3.46 10.81
C CYS A 18 -11.95 -3.78 12.29
N SER A 19 -13.23 -3.86 12.69
CA SER A 19 -13.57 -4.15 14.08
C SER A 19 -13.33 -5.60 14.49
N ARG A 20 -13.54 -6.58 13.60
CA ARG A 20 -13.40 -8.01 13.95
C ARG A 20 -12.04 -8.59 13.64
N ALA A 21 -11.49 -8.34 12.46
CA ALA A 21 -10.20 -8.88 12.06
C ALA A 21 -9.05 -8.06 12.65
N LEU A 22 -9.19 -6.72 12.69
CA LEU A 22 -8.12 -5.82 13.13
C LEU A 22 -8.30 -5.30 14.55
N GLN A 23 -9.46 -5.57 15.16
CA GLN A 23 -9.83 -5.10 16.50
C GLN A 23 -9.66 -3.58 16.66
N ILE A 24 -9.83 -2.83 15.56
CA ILE A 24 -9.78 -1.37 15.55
C ILE A 24 -11.15 -0.86 16.03
N PRO A 25 -11.20 0.01 17.06
CA PRO A 25 -12.44 0.64 17.49
C PRO A 25 -13.08 1.44 16.36
N LEU A 26 -14.40 1.30 16.15
CA LEU A 26 -15.11 2.05 15.11
C LEU A 26 -15.09 3.58 15.32
N THR A 27 -14.79 4.01 16.55
CA THR A 27 -14.64 5.40 16.95
C THR A 27 -13.28 6.00 16.58
N ASP A 28 -12.28 5.16 16.32
CA ASP A 28 -10.92 5.59 15.98
C ASP A 28 -10.79 5.79 14.46
N ARG A 29 -11.19 6.98 14.00
CA ARG A 29 -11.20 7.34 12.58
C ARG A 29 -9.80 7.36 11.95
N ASP A 30 -8.78 7.69 12.74
CA ASP A 30 -7.42 7.78 12.25
C ASP A 30 -6.85 6.37 12.02
N ALA A 31 -7.05 5.45 12.96
CA ALA A 31 -6.70 4.04 12.78
C ALA A 31 -7.52 3.38 11.65
N LEU A 32 -8.80 3.73 11.50
CA LEU A 32 -9.63 3.29 10.38
C LEU A 32 -9.19 3.86 9.03
N SER A 33 -8.39 4.92 9.00
CA SER A 33 -7.91 5.49 7.74
C SER A 33 -6.87 4.60 7.07
N LEU A 34 -6.16 3.73 7.82
CA LEU A 34 -5.16 2.78 7.30
C LEU A 34 -4.24 3.36 6.19
N THR A 35 -3.95 4.66 6.26
CA THR A 35 -3.21 5.38 5.22
C THR A 35 -1.72 5.09 5.37
N ASP A 36 -1.26 4.94 6.61
CA ASP A 36 0.04 4.39 6.98
C ASP A 36 -0.14 3.47 8.20
N PRO A 37 -0.56 2.21 7.99
CA PRO A 37 -0.82 1.28 9.09
C PRO A 37 0.49 0.92 9.81
N SER A 38 0.45 0.92 11.14
CA SER A 38 1.57 0.46 11.97
C SER A 38 1.86 -1.04 11.74
N ASP A 39 3.06 -1.48 12.07
CA ASP A 39 3.43 -2.90 11.92
C ASP A 39 2.51 -3.83 12.72
N GLU A 40 2.03 -3.41 13.89
CA GLU A 40 1.05 -4.18 14.68
C GLU A 40 -0.28 -4.39 13.92
N VAL A 41 -0.75 -3.36 13.21
CA VAL A 41 -1.96 -3.46 12.37
C VAL A 41 -1.72 -4.38 11.17
N LEU A 42 -0.52 -4.33 10.58
CA LEU A 42 -0.12 -5.23 9.50
C LEU A 42 -0.02 -6.69 9.94
N GLU A 43 0.48 -6.96 11.14
CA GLU A 43 0.51 -8.31 11.72
C GLU A 43 -0.90 -8.85 11.94
N ARG A 44 -1.80 -8.04 12.52
CA ARG A 44 -3.21 -8.42 12.70
C ARG A 44 -3.92 -8.64 11.38
N LEU A 45 -3.66 -7.79 10.38
CA LEU A 45 -4.12 -8.01 9.00
C LEU A 45 -3.59 -9.35 8.49
N SER A 46 -2.29 -9.61 8.60
CA SER A 46 -1.67 -10.84 8.13
C SER A 46 -2.34 -12.08 8.73
N THR A 47 -2.55 -12.09 10.05
CA THR A 47 -3.29 -13.16 10.73
C THR A 47 -4.75 -13.25 10.27
N GLY A 48 -5.44 -12.12 10.10
CA GLY A 48 -6.86 -12.07 9.78
C GLY A 48 -7.22 -12.45 8.33
N VAL A 49 -6.36 -12.13 7.36
CA VAL A 49 -6.57 -12.48 5.93
C VAL A 49 -5.70 -13.62 5.42
N GLY A 50 -4.73 -14.08 6.22
CA GLY A 50 -3.81 -15.15 5.82
C GLY A 50 -2.80 -14.72 4.75
N VAL A 51 -2.57 -13.42 4.61
CA VAL A 51 -1.55 -12.85 3.70
C VAL A 51 -0.26 -12.65 4.49
N PRO A 52 0.92 -13.00 3.99
CA PRO A 52 2.19 -12.73 4.67
C PRO A 52 2.35 -11.24 5.01
N VAL A 53 2.81 -10.92 6.23
CA VAL A 53 3.00 -9.53 6.68
C VAL A 53 3.97 -8.76 5.76
N GLU A 54 4.93 -9.45 5.15
CA GLU A 54 5.90 -8.84 4.23
C GLU A 54 5.28 -8.36 2.93
N ASP A 55 4.31 -9.11 2.40
CA ASP A 55 3.55 -8.69 1.23
C ASP A 55 2.70 -7.46 1.55
N LEU A 56 2.16 -7.38 2.78
CA LEU A 56 1.42 -6.21 3.24
C LEU A 56 2.34 -4.99 3.46
N ARG A 57 3.55 -5.18 4.02
CA ARG A 57 4.55 -4.12 4.17
C ARG A 57 4.99 -3.54 2.83
N ALA A 58 5.12 -4.38 1.81
CA ALA A 58 5.47 -3.97 0.46
C ALA A 58 4.38 -3.11 -0.22
N LEU A 59 3.13 -3.18 0.26
CA LEU A 59 2.01 -2.39 -0.22
C LEU A 59 1.87 -1.03 0.47
N ARG A 60 2.72 -0.70 1.45
CA ARG A 60 2.71 0.63 2.07
C ARG A 60 3.06 1.70 1.03
N PRO A 61 2.46 2.90 1.09
CA PRO A 61 2.73 3.98 0.15
C PRO A 61 4.22 4.31 0.03
N GLY A 62 4.94 4.34 1.15
CA GLY A 62 6.39 4.56 1.16
C GLY A 62 7.18 3.45 0.47
N ALA A 63 6.82 2.18 0.68
CA ALA A 63 7.47 1.05 0.02
C ALA A 63 7.19 1.02 -1.49
N ILE A 64 5.96 1.31 -1.90
CA ILE A 64 5.58 1.46 -3.31
C ILE A 64 6.39 2.60 -3.93
N TRP A 65 6.47 3.76 -3.27
CA TRP A 65 7.23 4.90 -3.76
C TRP A 65 8.72 4.57 -3.91
N CYS A 66 9.33 3.94 -2.89
CA CYS A 66 10.73 3.50 -2.95
C CYS A 66 10.98 2.54 -4.12
N ARG A 67 10.08 1.57 -4.34
CA ARG A 67 10.17 0.64 -5.48
C ARG A 67 10.06 1.38 -6.82
N LEU A 68 9.11 2.29 -6.94
CA LEU A 68 8.87 3.07 -8.16
C LEU A 68 10.07 3.97 -8.48
N MET A 69 10.67 4.59 -7.46
CA MET A 69 11.91 5.36 -7.60
C MET A 69 13.11 4.49 -7.96
N ALA A 70 13.22 3.27 -7.42
CA ALA A 70 14.27 2.34 -7.80
C ALA A 70 14.16 1.92 -9.27
N GLU A 71 12.94 1.66 -9.75
CA GLU A 71 12.68 1.35 -11.17
C GLU A 71 13.00 2.55 -12.08
N ILE A 72 12.63 3.78 -11.67
CA ILE A 72 13.02 5.00 -12.39
C ILE A 72 14.54 5.17 -12.42
N ASN A 73 15.22 5.00 -11.28
CA ASN A 73 16.68 5.11 -11.20
C ASN A 73 17.37 4.10 -12.13
N ALA A 74 16.94 2.84 -12.13
CA ALA A 74 17.46 1.82 -13.03
C ALA A 74 17.20 2.17 -14.51
N LEU A 75 16.07 2.82 -14.82
CA LEU A 75 15.75 3.24 -16.19
C LEU A 75 16.66 4.39 -16.66
N VAL A 76 16.92 5.38 -15.80
CA VAL A 76 17.76 6.55 -16.14
C VAL A 76 19.27 6.28 -16.05
N GLU A 77 19.69 5.14 -15.53
CA GLU A 77 21.09 4.66 -15.63
C GLU A 77 21.50 4.39 -17.09
N THR A 78 20.54 4.15 -17.98
CA THR A 78 20.79 4.02 -19.42
C THR A 78 20.63 5.37 -20.12
N GLU A 79 21.45 5.65 -21.13
CA GLU A 79 21.37 6.89 -21.91
C GLU A 79 20.03 7.01 -22.66
N GLU A 80 19.54 5.90 -23.21
CA GLU A 80 18.22 5.81 -23.84
C GLU A 80 17.07 6.01 -22.85
N GLY A 81 17.14 5.38 -21.68
CA GLY A 81 16.11 5.51 -20.65
C GLY A 81 16.09 6.90 -20.02
N ARG A 82 17.25 7.54 -19.84
CA ARG A 82 17.34 8.94 -19.39
C ARG A 82 16.65 9.89 -20.36
N LYS A 83 16.91 9.77 -21.67
CA LYS A 83 16.24 10.58 -22.71
C LYS A 83 14.74 10.35 -22.77
N ALA A 84 14.30 9.10 -22.62
CA ALA A 84 12.88 8.76 -22.59
C ALA A 84 12.18 9.37 -21.36
N PHE A 85 12.82 9.32 -20.20
CA PHE A 85 12.32 9.92 -18.97
C PHE A 85 12.24 11.45 -19.05
N GLU A 86 13.31 12.11 -19.52
CA GLU A 86 13.33 13.57 -19.74
C GLU A 86 12.22 14.02 -20.70
N ALA A 87 12.02 13.29 -21.81
CA ALA A 87 10.97 13.59 -22.79
C ALA A 87 9.55 13.40 -22.23
N TRP A 88 9.34 12.41 -21.35
CA TRP A 88 8.07 12.20 -20.67
C TRP A 88 7.79 13.30 -19.64
N PHE A 89 8.79 13.68 -18.85
CA PHE A 89 8.68 14.68 -17.79
C PHE A 89 8.37 16.08 -18.35
N VAL A 90 9.09 16.51 -19.40
CA VAL A 90 8.84 17.79 -20.09
C VAL A 90 7.43 17.89 -20.67
N ARG A 91 6.82 16.74 -20.99
CA ARG A 91 5.47 16.67 -21.56
C ARG A 91 4.37 16.62 -20.50
N ALA A 92 4.73 16.38 -19.24
CA ALA A 92 3.82 16.27 -18.10
C ALA A 92 3.69 17.57 -17.28
N THR A 93 4.64 18.51 -17.44
CA THR A 93 4.63 19.89 -16.92
C THR A 93 4.15 20.88 -17.98
#